data_AF-Q8RPB7-F1
#
_entry.id   AF-Q8RPB7-F1
#
_cell.length_a   1.000
_cell.length_b   1.000
_cell.length_c   1.000
_cell.angle_alpha   90.00
_cell.angle_beta   90.00
_cell.angle_gamma   90.00
#
_symmetry.space_group_name_H-M   'P 1'
#
loop_
_entity.id
_entity.type
_entity.pdbx_description
1 polymer ?
#
loop_
_entity_poly.entity_id
_entity_poly.type
_entity_poly.pdbx_seq_one_letter_code
_entity_poly.pdbx_strand_id
1 'polypeptide(L)'
;SSGSTAYKSIGISISYAITLIIKRKTKGIRDSGSKEDEADTVYLLAKELAYDVVTGQTDKLTAALAKTSGKDIVQFAKTLGISHSEIDKKICDGSYAKGRSDRSDNQSITDYGFTGEATSAKTAQCNGLLNTSAGQGNFSLSKFVSRTKAVEDKNWPTGHINNSTKIEPVGGTNGNAKAVAGDLTKLTSDEKTIVAGLLAKTIKGGEVVEIRAVSSTSVMVNACYDLLSEGLGVVPYACVGLGGNFVGVDDGHITPKLAYRLKAELSYQLSPEISAFAGGFYHRVVGDGV
;
A
#
# COMPACT_ATOMS: atom_id res chain seq x y z
N SER A 1 -34.40 -30.85 13.41
CA SER A 1 -34.15 -29.41 13.49
C SER A 1 -33.32 -29.16 14.74
N SER A 2 -32.08 -28.67 14.64
CA SER A 2 -31.74 -27.24 14.50
C SER A 2 -32.43 -26.35 15.54
N GLY A 3 -31.65 -25.79 16.47
CA GLY A 3 -32.11 -24.81 17.45
C GLY A 3 -31.02 -24.37 18.44
N SER A 4 -30.18 -23.44 17.98
CA SER A 4 -29.04 -22.81 18.66
C SER A 4 -29.30 -22.25 20.06
N THR A 5 -28.30 -22.28 20.96
CA THR A 5 -28.24 -21.40 22.14
C THR A 5 -26.82 -20.89 22.35
N ALA A 6 -26.74 -19.59 22.62
CA ALA A 6 -25.60 -18.69 22.48
C ALA A 6 -24.44 -18.90 23.46
N TYR A 7 -23.24 -18.45 23.06
CA TYR A 7 -22.22 -17.97 24.00
C TYR A 7 -21.64 -16.61 23.59
N LYS A 8 -21.36 -15.85 24.64
CA LYS A 8 -21.21 -14.40 24.80
C LYS A 8 -19.83 -13.93 24.34
N SER A 9 -19.77 -12.95 23.43
CA SER A 9 -18.54 -12.27 23.01
C SER A 9 -18.03 -11.36 24.14
N ILE A 10 -16.87 -11.69 24.71
CA ILE A 10 -16.09 -10.78 25.55
C ILE A 10 -15.19 -10.01 24.59
N GLY A 11 -15.29 -8.68 24.63
CA GLY A 11 -14.67 -7.76 23.69
C GLY A 11 -13.17 -7.96 23.55
N ILE A 12 -12.76 -8.32 22.34
CA ILE A 12 -11.40 -8.15 21.83
C ILE A 12 -11.48 -6.92 20.92
N SER A 13 -10.67 -5.92 21.20
CA SER A 13 -10.45 -4.77 20.33
C SER A 13 -9.90 -5.27 18.99
N ILE A 14 -10.77 -5.49 18.00
CA ILE A 14 -10.35 -5.87 16.65
C ILE A 14 -9.70 -4.64 16.02
N SER A 15 -8.38 -4.50 16.17
CA SER A 15 -7.59 -3.69 15.26
C SER A 15 -7.55 -4.42 13.92
N TYR A 16 -8.36 -3.97 12.96
CA TYR A 16 -8.31 -4.47 11.58
C TYR A 16 -6.96 -4.09 10.95
N ALA A 17 -5.96 -4.95 11.06
CA ALA A 17 -4.79 -4.91 10.20
C ALA A 17 -5.20 -5.48 8.83
N ILE A 18 -5.74 -4.63 7.95
CA ILE A 18 -5.99 -4.97 6.56
C ILE A 18 -4.63 -5.22 5.91
N THR A 19 -4.26 -6.49 5.76
CA THR A 19 -3.02 -6.89 5.07
C THR A 19 -3.30 -6.89 3.58
N LEU A 20 -2.87 -5.84 2.87
CA LEU A 20 -2.87 -5.87 1.41
C LEU A 20 -1.58 -6.50 0.89
N ILE A 21 -1.70 -7.53 0.07
CA ILE A 21 -0.57 -8.12 -0.66
C ILE A 21 -0.61 -7.55 -2.08
N ILE A 22 0.24 -6.56 -2.37
CA ILE A 22 0.43 -6.06 -3.75
C ILE A 22 1.56 -6.87 -4.37
N LYS A 23 1.23 -7.88 -5.19
CA LYS A 23 2.23 -8.58 -6.00
C LYS A 23 2.60 -7.75 -7.22
N ARG A 24 3.86 -7.37 -7.36
CA ARG A 24 4.37 -6.65 -8.53
C ARG A 24 5.37 -7.54 -9.26
N LYS A 25 4.96 -8.10 -10.40
CA LYS A 25 5.81 -8.94 -11.25
C LYS A 25 6.71 -8.04 -12.10
N THR A 26 7.93 -7.77 -11.64
CA THR A 26 8.91 -7.01 -12.45
C THR A 26 9.73 -7.98 -13.30
N LYS A 27 9.51 -7.96 -14.62
CA LYS A 27 10.31 -8.74 -15.56
C LYS A 27 11.61 -7.98 -15.82
N GLY A 28 12.69 -8.34 -15.13
CA GLY A 28 14.02 -7.81 -15.41
C GLY A 28 14.45 -8.21 -16.82
N ILE A 29 14.83 -7.23 -17.65
CA ILE A 29 15.55 -7.47 -18.90
C ILE A 29 17.05 -7.43 -18.56
N ARG A 30 17.73 -8.58 -18.60
CA ARG A 30 19.16 -8.66 -18.96
C ARG A 30 19.64 -10.08 -19.25
N ASP A 31 20.70 -10.08 -20.05
CA ASP A 31 21.33 -11.13 -20.84
C ASP A 31 21.75 -12.41 -20.11
N SER A 32 21.67 -13.51 -20.86
CA SER A 32 22.44 -14.77 -20.70
C SER A 32 22.37 -15.50 -19.36
N GLY A 33 21.54 -16.55 -19.30
CA GLY A 33 21.93 -17.82 -18.68
C GLY A 33 21.90 -17.91 -17.15
N SER A 34 20.82 -17.50 -16.49
CA SER A 34 20.52 -17.96 -15.12
C SER A 34 19.01 -17.93 -14.87
N LYS A 35 18.52 -18.92 -14.11
CA LYS A 35 17.11 -19.20 -13.85
C LYS A 35 16.33 -17.95 -13.39
N GLU A 36 15.08 -17.86 -13.84
CA GLU A 36 14.16 -16.75 -13.53
C GLU A 36 13.92 -16.63 -12.02
N ASP A 37 14.47 -15.59 -11.39
CA ASP A 37 14.10 -15.19 -10.04
C ASP A 37 12.87 -14.27 -10.13
N GLU A 38 11.67 -14.87 -10.08
CA GLU A 38 10.43 -14.14 -9.83
C GLU A 38 10.41 -13.66 -8.36
N ALA A 39 10.88 -12.45 -8.11
CA ALA A 39 10.80 -11.84 -6.78
C ALA A 39 9.42 -11.22 -6.54
N ASP A 40 8.57 -11.90 -5.77
CA ASP A 40 7.34 -11.34 -5.19
C ASP A 40 7.73 -10.37 -4.05
N THR A 41 7.71 -9.06 -4.31
CA THR A 41 7.85 -8.05 -3.24
C THR A 41 6.52 -7.91 -2.50
N VAL A 42 6.48 -8.23 -1.21
CA VAL A 42 5.27 -8.12 -0.38
C VAL A 42 5.33 -6.82 0.43
N TYR A 43 4.48 -5.85 0.06
CA TYR A 43 4.31 -4.62 0.85
C TYR A 43 3.24 -4.83 1.92
N LEU A 44 3.62 -4.98 3.19
CA LEU A 44 2.69 -5.01 4.32
C LEU A 44 2.17 -3.58 4.60
N LEU A 45 1.21 -3.11 3.80
CA LEU A 45 0.62 -1.78 3.96
C LEU A 45 -0.42 -1.80 5.08
N ALA A 46 0.01 -1.63 6.32
CA ALA A 46 -0.91 -1.22 7.37
C ALA A 46 -1.25 0.27 7.18
N LYS A 47 -2.39 0.55 6.52
CA LYS A 47 -3.35 1.65 6.78
C LYS A 47 -4.10 2.13 5.53
N GLU A 48 -5.32 2.63 5.77
CA GLU A 48 -6.34 3.08 4.81
C GLU A 48 -5.80 3.91 3.62
N LEU A 49 -4.87 4.84 3.87
CA LEU A 49 -4.40 5.80 2.85
C LEU A 49 -3.72 5.12 1.65
N ALA A 50 -2.85 4.14 1.90
CA ALA A 50 -2.13 3.42 0.86
C ALA A 50 -3.06 2.47 0.08
N TYR A 51 -4.01 1.86 0.79
CA TYR A 51 -5.05 1.03 0.18
C TYR A 51 -5.97 1.82 -0.75
N ASP A 52 -6.45 2.98 -0.29
CA ASP A 52 -7.38 3.82 -1.04
C ASP A 52 -6.74 4.38 -2.32
N VAL A 53 -5.43 4.67 -2.32
CA VAL A 53 -4.67 5.06 -3.52
C VAL A 53 -4.64 3.93 -4.55
N VAL A 54 -4.27 2.72 -4.12
CA VAL A 54 -4.11 1.57 -5.02
C VAL A 54 -5.46 1.11 -5.59
N THR A 55 -6.52 1.15 -4.77
CA THR A 55 -7.87 0.78 -5.19
C THR A 55 -8.64 1.89 -5.89
N GLY A 56 -8.10 3.12 -5.93
CA GLY A 56 -8.74 4.26 -6.60
C GLY A 56 -10.00 4.78 -5.90
N GLN A 57 -10.16 4.53 -4.59
CA GLN A 57 -11.31 4.99 -3.81
C GLN A 57 -11.19 6.48 -3.46
N THR A 58 -11.45 7.35 -4.44
CA THR A 58 -11.22 8.80 -4.34
C THR A 58 -11.88 9.44 -3.11
N ASP A 59 -13.10 9.06 -2.75
CA ASP A 59 -13.81 9.64 -1.61
C ASP A 59 -13.20 9.23 -0.26
N LYS A 60 -12.84 7.95 -0.11
CA LYS A 60 -12.16 7.46 1.11
C LYS A 60 -10.76 8.03 1.23
N LEU A 61 -10.02 8.07 0.12
CA LEU A 61 -8.72 8.72 0.04
C LEU A 61 -8.80 10.19 0.42
N THR A 62 -9.81 10.92 -0.07
CA THR A 62 -10.04 12.33 0.29
C THR A 62 -10.29 12.46 1.79
N ALA A 63 -11.17 11.64 2.37
CA ALA A 63 -11.47 11.67 3.79
C ALA A 63 -10.25 11.34 4.66
N ALA A 64 -9.41 10.40 4.22
CA ALA A 64 -8.20 10.02 4.91
C ALA A 64 -7.09 11.08 4.77
N LEU A 65 -6.92 11.70 3.59
CA LEU A 65 -6.01 12.84 3.38
C LEU A 65 -6.46 14.07 4.15
N ALA A 66 -7.76 14.30 4.30
CA ALA A 66 -8.28 15.41 5.09
C ALA A 66 -7.96 15.29 6.59
N LYS A 67 -7.70 14.07 7.09
CA LYS A 67 -7.26 13.82 8.47
C LYS A 67 -5.74 13.88 8.63
N THR A 68 -5.00 14.01 7.53
CA THR A 68 -3.54 14.14 7.55
C THR A 68 -3.14 15.56 7.88
N SER A 69 -2.18 15.76 8.76
CA SER A 69 -1.69 17.10 9.11
C SER A 69 -0.96 17.77 7.94
N GLY A 70 -0.92 19.10 7.95
CA GLY A 70 -0.14 19.88 7.00
C GLY A 70 1.36 19.56 7.03
N LYS A 71 1.89 19.19 8.19
CA LYS A 71 3.29 18.74 8.34
C LYS A 71 3.55 17.41 7.63
N ASP A 72 2.67 16.44 7.84
CA ASP A 72 2.83 15.10 7.27
C ASP A 72 2.71 15.13 5.73
N ILE A 73 1.74 15.89 5.21
CA ILE A 73 1.58 16.02 3.75
C ILE A 73 2.79 16.75 3.13
N VAL A 74 3.36 17.73 3.82
CA VAL A 74 4.58 18.42 3.37
C VAL A 74 5.76 17.46 3.34
N GLN A 75 5.93 16.61 4.36
CA GLN A 75 7.00 15.62 4.39
C GLN A 75 6.84 14.58 3.27
N PHE A 76 5.62 14.09 3.06
CA PHE A 76 5.30 13.19 1.96
C PHE A 76 5.66 13.81 0.61
N ALA A 77 5.17 15.03 0.34
CA ALA A 77 5.39 15.73 -0.91
C ALA A 77 6.88 16.01 -1.17
N LYS A 78 7.64 16.44 -0.15
CA LYS A 78 9.09 16.63 -0.27
C LYS A 78 9.80 15.32 -0.61
N THR A 79 9.44 14.23 0.06
CA THR A 79 10.03 12.91 -0.20
C THR A 79 9.72 12.45 -1.62
N LEU A 80 8.45 12.58 -2.05
CA LEU A 80 8.02 12.23 -3.41
C LEU A 80 8.76 13.06 -4.46
N GLY A 81 8.91 14.37 -4.26
CA GLY A 81 9.64 15.25 -5.17
C GLY A 81 11.12 14.88 -5.32
N ILE A 82 11.76 14.39 -4.26
CA ILE A 82 13.16 13.94 -4.28
C ILE A 82 13.30 12.58 -4.97
N SER A 83 12.45 11.61 -4.62
CA SER A 83 12.62 10.23 -5.07
C SER A 83 11.93 9.91 -6.40
N HIS A 84 10.84 10.61 -6.72
CA HIS A 84 10.02 10.40 -7.93
C HIS A 84 9.48 11.73 -8.48
N SER A 85 10.36 12.61 -8.93
CA SER A 85 10.02 13.94 -9.46
C SER A 85 8.96 13.91 -10.56
N GLU A 86 8.97 12.89 -11.42
CA GLU A 86 8.01 12.77 -12.52
C GLU A 86 6.59 12.44 -12.04
N ILE A 87 6.45 11.80 -10.87
CA ILE A 87 5.16 11.57 -10.22
C ILE A 87 4.72 12.85 -9.49
N ASP A 88 5.65 13.52 -8.78
CA ASP A 88 5.38 14.77 -8.08
C ASP A 88 4.78 15.84 -9.01
N LYS A 89 5.30 15.97 -10.23
CA LYS A 89 4.81 16.89 -11.27
C LYS A 89 3.40 16.58 -11.80
N LYS A 90 2.88 15.37 -11.58
CA LYS A 90 1.52 14.99 -12.01
C LYS A 90 0.44 15.40 -11.01
N ILE A 91 0.83 15.87 -9.83
CA ILE A 91 -0.07 16.17 -8.73
C ILE A 91 -0.03 17.68 -8.49
N CYS A 92 -1.20 18.32 -8.36
CA CYS A 92 -1.30 19.78 -8.25
C CYS A 92 -0.68 20.53 -9.45
N ASP A 93 -0.84 20.01 -10.66
CA ASP A 93 -0.49 20.68 -11.93
C ASP A 93 -1.71 20.82 -12.85
N GLY A 94 -2.89 21.01 -12.27
CA GLY A 94 -4.18 21.05 -12.97
C GLY A 94 -4.91 22.39 -12.87
N SER A 95 -6.00 22.51 -13.64
CA SER A 95 -6.86 23.69 -13.72
C SER A 95 -8.34 23.42 -13.38
N TYR A 96 -8.67 22.22 -12.91
CA TYR A 96 -10.05 21.77 -12.74
C TYR A 96 -10.67 22.15 -11.39
N ALA A 97 -9.88 22.60 -10.42
CA ALA A 97 -10.40 23.15 -9.17
C ALA A 97 -10.63 24.66 -9.32
N LYS A 98 -11.56 25.23 -8.55
CA LYS A 98 -11.81 26.67 -8.57
C LYS A 98 -10.71 27.40 -7.80
N GLY A 99 -9.89 28.19 -8.48
CA GLY A 99 -8.75 28.92 -7.92
C GLY A 99 -9.03 30.36 -7.53
N ARG A 100 -10.18 30.93 -7.95
CA ARG A 100 -10.64 32.28 -7.64
C ARG A 100 -12.16 32.36 -7.48
N SER A 101 -12.67 33.32 -6.72
CA SER A 101 -14.09 33.44 -6.36
C SER A 101 -14.92 34.30 -7.31
N ASP A 102 -14.29 35.33 -7.90
CA ASP A 102 -14.94 36.38 -8.70
C ASP A 102 -15.29 35.95 -10.14
N ARG A 103 -14.78 34.81 -10.60
CA ARG A 103 -15.04 34.24 -11.93
C ARG A 103 -15.31 32.74 -11.85
N SER A 104 -15.86 32.21 -12.94
CA SER A 104 -16.07 30.78 -13.12
C SER A 104 -14.80 30.04 -13.55
N ASP A 105 -13.85 30.74 -14.18
CA ASP A 105 -12.57 30.23 -14.60
C ASP A 105 -11.42 30.67 -13.66
N ASN A 106 -10.23 30.11 -13.90
CA ASN A 106 -9.02 30.44 -13.16
C ASN A 106 -8.17 31.49 -13.90
N GLN A 107 -8.79 32.40 -14.66
CA GLN A 107 -8.04 33.41 -15.41
C GLN A 107 -7.05 34.15 -14.50
N SER A 108 -5.86 34.45 -15.00
CA SER A 108 -4.76 35.11 -14.26
C SER A 108 -4.12 34.31 -13.11
N ILE A 109 -4.64 33.13 -12.72
CA ILE A 109 -4.04 32.33 -11.65
C ILE A 109 -2.86 31.52 -12.22
N THR A 110 -1.68 32.08 -12.17
CA THR A 110 -0.48 31.50 -12.78
C THR A 110 0.44 30.83 -11.76
N ASP A 111 0.15 30.88 -10.46
CA ASP A 111 1.01 30.27 -9.45
C ASP A 111 0.27 29.93 -8.14
N TYR A 112 0.97 29.26 -7.23
CA TYR A 112 0.54 29.02 -5.86
C TYR A 112 1.09 30.08 -4.90
N GLY A 113 0.26 30.44 -3.92
CA GLY A 113 0.57 31.38 -2.84
C GLY A 113 -0.12 30.97 -1.54
N PHE A 114 0.00 31.79 -0.50
CA PHE A 114 -0.56 31.48 0.82
C PHE A 114 -1.68 32.45 1.22
N THR A 115 -2.59 32.00 2.08
CA THR A 115 -3.64 32.85 2.68
C THR A 115 -3.11 34.17 3.25
N GLY A 116 -3.78 35.26 2.89
CA GLY A 116 -3.45 36.64 3.24
C GLY A 116 -2.51 37.32 2.25
N GLU A 117 -1.94 36.61 1.28
CA GLU A 117 -1.07 37.20 0.26
C GLU A 117 -1.85 38.16 -0.65
N ALA A 118 -1.36 39.41 -0.76
CA ALA A 118 -1.95 40.45 -1.60
C ALA A 118 -1.48 40.32 -3.05
N THR A 119 -2.22 39.52 -3.82
CA THR A 119 -1.95 39.24 -5.22
C THR A 119 -3.25 38.88 -5.94
N SER A 120 -3.32 39.14 -7.23
CA SER A 120 -4.41 38.74 -8.12
C SER A 120 -4.12 37.47 -8.91
N ALA A 121 -2.88 36.96 -8.85
CA ALA A 121 -2.35 35.98 -9.79
C ALA A 121 -2.07 34.60 -9.18
N LYS A 122 -2.40 34.41 -7.90
CA LYS A 122 -2.06 33.19 -7.18
C LYS A 122 -3.24 32.62 -6.41
N THR A 123 -3.17 31.33 -6.12
CA THR A 123 -4.17 30.61 -5.33
C THR A 123 -3.51 29.70 -4.28
N ALA A 124 -4.23 29.36 -3.22
CA ALA A 124 -3.82 28.29 -2.29
C ALA A 124 -4.63 27.00 -2.52
N GLN A 125 -5.28 26.89 -3.68
CA GLN A 125 -6.06 25.72 -4.09
C GLN A 125 -5.28 24.85 -5.08
N CYS A 126 -4.94 23.62 -4.69
CA CYS A 126 -4.37 22.61 -5.59
C CYS A 126 -5.30 22.40 -6.79
N ASN A 127 -4.71 22.33 -7.98
CA ASN A 127 -5.40 22.30 -9.28
C ASN A 127 -6.27 23.53 -9.59
N GLY A 128 -6.08 24.64 -8.87
CA GLY A 128 -6.74 25.93 -9.10
C GLY A 128 -6.04 26.83 -10.10
N LEU A 129 -5.19 26.29 -10.98
CA LEU A 129 -4.39 27.08 -11.91
C LEU A 129 -5.16 27.47 -13.16
N LEU A 130 -4.66 28.50 -13.84
CA LEU A 130 -5.05 28.85 -15.20
C LEU A 130 -4.76 27.68 -16.15
N ASN A 131 -5.68 27.41 -17.07
CA ASN A 131 -5.58 26.28 -17.99
C ASN A 131 -4.29 26.29 -18.84
N THR A 132 -3.80 27.45 -19.24
CA THR A 132 -2.54 27.58 -20.01
C THR A 132 -1.29 27.43 -19.14
N SER A 133 -1.42 27.49 -17.81
CA SER A 133 -0.32 27.27 -16.86
C SER A 133 -0.28 25.84 -16.32
N ALA A 134 -1.43 25.15 -16.32
CA ALA A 134 -1.58 23.77 -15.88
C ALA A 134 -1.08 22.75 -16.92
N GLY A 135 -0.64 21.58 -16.46
CA GLY A 135 -0.30 20.42 -17.28
C GLY A 135 1.01 20.57 -18.06
N GLN A 136 1.81 21.58 -17.76
CA GLN A 136 3.09 21.84 -18.41
C GLN A 136 4.28 21.25 -17.64
N GLY A 137 4.05 20.59 -16.50
CA GLY A 137 5.11 20.07 -15.63
C GLY A 137 5.87 21.17 -14.87
N ASN A 138 5.33 22.40 -14.87
CA ASN A 138 5.90 23.56 -14.18
C ASN A 138 5.47 23.65 -12.71
N PHE A 139 4.46 22.86 -12.32
CA PHE A 139 3.96 22.72 -10.97
C PHE A 139 4.06 21.27 -10.49
N SER A 140 3.87 21.10 -9.19
CA SER A 140 3.96 19.81 -8.53
C SER A 140 3.40 19.88 -7.12
N LEU A 141 3.20 18.71 -6.48
CA LEU A 141 2.74 18.64 -5.10
C LEU A 141 3.75 19.29 -4.15
N SER A 142 5.03 19.00 -4.30
CA SER A 142 6.10 19.59 -3.48
C SER A 142 6.15 21.13 -3.58
N LYS A 143 5.98 21.68 -4.79
CA LYS A 143 5.90 23.12 -5.03
C LYS A 143 4.64 23.71 -4.40
N PHE A 144 3.50 23.04 -4.57
CA PHE A 144 2.22 23.44 -3.98
C PHE A 144 2.32 23.54 -2.44
N VAL A 145 2.72 22.47 -1.76
CA VAL A 145 2.76 22.46 -0.28
C VAL A 145 3.75 23.48 0.28
N SER A 146 4.85 23.74 -0.45
CA SER A 146 5.86 24.72 -0.06
C SER A 146 5.34 26.15 -0.21
N ARG A 147 4.70 26.48 -1.33
CA ARG A 147 4.23 27.85 -1.61
C ARG A 147 3.00 28.25 -0.84
N THR A 148 2.12 27.28 -0.55
CA THR A 148 0.91 27.51 0.24
C THR A 148 1.17 27.50 1.75
N LYS A 149 2.39 27.24 2.22
CA LYS A 149 2.69 27.09 3.65
C LYS A 149 1.78 26.06 4.34
N ALA A 150 1.53 24.92 3.68
CA ALA A 150 0.70 23.86 4.22
C ALA A 150 1.19 23.36 5.59
N VAL A 151 2.49 23.47 5.86
CA VAL A 151 3.13 23.10 7.14
C VAL A 151 2.57 23.88 8.35
N GLU A 152 1.98 25.05 8.12
CA GLU A 152 1.36 25.88 9.17
C GLU A 152 -0.13 25.55 9.38
N ASP A 153 -0.65 24.49 8.75
CA ASP A 153 -2.06 24.07 8.80
C ASP A 153 -3.06 25.15 8.33
N LYS A 154 -2.59 26.16 7.58
CA LYS A 154 -3.42 27.28 7.09
C LYS A 154 -4.06 27.05 5.73
N ASN A 155 -3.48 26.17 4.90
CA ASN A 155 -3.93 25.91 3.53
C ASN A 155 -4.09 24.40 3.26
N TRP A 156 -4.30 23.64 4.32
CA TRP A 156 -4.52 22.19 4.28
C TRP A 156 -5.46 21.78 5.42
N PRO A 157 -6.42 20.84 5.20
CA PRO A 157 -6.79 20.19 3.93
C PRO A 157 -7.70 21.03 3.04
N THR A 158 -8.20 22.14 3.55
CA THR A 158 -9.00 23.12 2.81
C THR A 158 -8.09 24.25 2.33
N GLY A 159 -8.20 24.60 1.05
CA GLY A 159 -7.43 25.70 0.46
C GLY A 159 -8.18 27.02 0.53
N HIS A 160 -7.48 28.08 0.17
CA HIS A 160 -8.07 29.39 -0.08
C HIS A 160 -7.92 29.77 -1.55
N ILE A 161 -8.84 30.59 -2.03
CA ILE A 161 -8.92 31.01 -3.42
C ILE A 161 -8.74 32.53 -3.52
N ASN A 162 -8.42 33.01 -4.71
CA ASN A 162 -8.20 34.43 -4.95
C ASN A 162 -9.53 35.21 -5.08
N ASN A 163 -9.60 36.45 -4.60
CA ASN A 163 -10.76 37.35 -4.81
C ASN A 163 -10.48 38.53 -5.77
N SER A 164 -9.50 38.37 -6.67
CA SER A 164 -8.86 39.41 -7.50
C SER A 164 -7.81 40.28 -6.82
N THR A 165 -7.76 40.32 -5.50
CA THR A 165 -6.81 41.20 -4.78
C THR A 165 -5.96 40.45 -3.77
N LYS A 166 -6.52 39.40 -3.16
CA LYS A 166 -5.87 38.59 -2.13
C LYS A 166 -6.30 37.13 -2.21
N ILE A 167 -5.48 36.26 -1.64
CA ILE A 167 -5.86 34.86 -1.33
C ILE A 167 -6.51 34.86 0.04
N GLU A 168 -7.85 34.84 0.12
CA GLU A 168 -8.55 35.02 1.40
C GLU A 168 -9.84 34.21 1.50
N PRO A 169 -10.75 34.19 0.51
CA PRO A 169 -11.91 33.32 0.58
C PRO A 169 -11.53 31.87 0.78
N VAL A 170 -12.20 31.21 1.72
CA VAL A 170 -12.08 29.76 1.91
C VAL A 170 -12.65 29.08 0.67
N GLY A 171 -11.91 28.12 0.12
CA GLY A 171 -12.36 27.28 -0.98
C GLY A 171 -13.41 26.27 -0.55
N GLY A 172 -13.69 25.30 -1.42
CA GLY A 172 -14.56 24.18 -1.05
C GLY A 172 -13.98 23.36 0.10
N THR A 173 -14.83 22.83 0.97
CA THR A 173 -14.43 21.97 2.09
C THR A 173 -13.52 20.83 1.61
N ASN A 174 -12.37 20.66 2.27
CA ASN A 174 -11.34 19.68 1.91
C ASN A 174 -10.86 19.81 0.46
N GLY A 175 -10.94 21.01 -0.12
CA GLY A 175 -10.68 21.25 -1.54
C GLY A 175 -9.28 20.80 -1.98
N ASN A 176 -8.25 20.97 -1.15
CA ASN A 176 -6.90 20.53 -1.47
C ASN A 176 -6.76 19.02 -1.34
N ALA A 177 -7.29 18.42 -0.28
CA ALA A 177 -7.31 16.97 -0.12
C ALA A 177 -8.05 16.28 -1.29
N LYS A 178 -9.18 16.84 -1.73
CA LYS A 178 -9.96 16.33 -2.87
C LYS A 178 -9.19 16.45 -4.18
N ALA A 179 -8.53 17.58 -4.42
CA ALA A 179 -7.72 17.79 -5.60
C ALA A 179 -6.54 16.79 -5.66
N VAL A 180 -5.79 16.66 -4.56
CA VAL A 180 -4.68 15.68 -4.44
C VAL A 180 -5.18 14.25 -4.62
N ALA A 181 -6.27 13.86 -3.94
CA ALA A 181 -6.85 12.53 -4.10
C ALA A 181 -7.21 12.24 -5.57
N GLY A 182 -7.82 13.23 -6.25
CA GLY A 182 -8.21 13.11 -7.65
C GLY A 182 -7.03 12.94 -8.61
N ASP A 183 -5.86 13.52 -8.33
CA ASP A 183 -4.65 13.29 -9.13
C ASP A 183 -4.04 11.92 -8.81
N LEU A 184 -3.96 11.56 -7.52
CA LEU A 184 -3.43 10.26 -7.08
C LEU A 184 -4.21 9.08 -7.68
N THR A 185 -5.53 9.19 -7.81
CA THR A 185 -6.35 8.12 -8.41
C THR A 185 -6.24 8.06 -9.93
N LYS A 186 -5.71 9.09 -10.61
CA LYS A 186 -5.44 9.11 -12.06
C LYS A 186 -4.06 8.60 -12.44
N LEU A 187 -3.16 8.42 -11.47
CA LEU A 187 -1.85 7.82 -11.70
C LEU A 187 -1.97 6.39 -12.27
N THR A 188 -0.92 5.94 -12.95
CA THR A 188 -0.83 4.54 -13.39
C THR A 188 -0.75 3.59 -12.19
N SER A 189 -1.09 2.31 -12.38
CA SER A 189 -1.00 1.30 -11.30
C SER A 189 0.39 1.23 -10.67
N ASP A 190 1.41 1.42 -11.49
CA ASP A 190 2.81 1.42 -11.07
C ASP A 190 3.17 2.62 -10.20
N GLU A 191 2.72 3.81 -10.58
CA GLU A 191 2.92 5.04 -9.82
C GLU A 191 2.10 5.05 -8.53
N LYS A 192 0.87 4.52 -8.56
CA LYS A 192 0.03 4.33 -7.37
C LYS A 192 0.73 3.46 -6.33
N THR A 193 1.37 2.38 -6.75
CA THR A 193 2.11 1.49 -5.85
C THR A 193 3.27 2.23 -5.17
N ILE A 194 4.01 3.03 -5.93
CA ILE A 194 5.11 3.86 -5.41
C ILE A 194 4.60 4.87 -4.38
N VAL A 195 3.54 5.61 -4.73
CA VAL A 195 2.94 6.62 -3.84
C VAL A 195 2.37 5.97 -2.59
N ALA A 196 1.69 4.83 -2.72
CA ALA A 196 1.14 4.09 -1.58
C ALA A 196 2.24 3.66 -0.61
N GLY A 197 3.36 3.14 -1.11
CA GLY A 197 4.54 2.81 -0.30
C GLY A 197 5.12 4.04 0.42
N LEU A 198 5.26 5.16 -0.28
CA LEU A 198 5.75 6.41 0.31
C LEU A 198 4.80 6.98 1.37
N LEU A 199 3.48 6.95 1.14
CA LEU A 199 2.48 7.42 2.10
C LEU A 199 2.51 6.58 3.38
N ALA A 200 2.67 5.26 3.26
CA ALA A 200 2.82 4.37 4.40
C ALA A 200 4.09 4.71 5.22
N LYS A 201 5.20 4.97 4.54
CA LYS A 201 6.48 5.35 5.16
C LYS A 201 6.43 6.70 5.87
N THR A 202 5.84 7.70 5.22
CA THR A 202 5.97 9.12 5.63
C THR A 202 4.86 9.60 6.55
N ILE A 203 3.60 9.28 6.26
CA ILE A 203 2.45 9.86 6.96
C ILE A 203 1.98 8.98 8.12
N LYS A 204 2.22 7.67 8.01
CA LYS A 204 1.67 6.69 8.95
C LYS A 204 2.72 6.06 9.86
N GLY A 205 3.99 6.47 9.75
CA GLY A 205 5.08 5.96 10.57
C GLY A 205 5.32 4.46 10.41
N GLY A 206 4.92 3.88 9.26
CA GLY A 206 5.19 2.48 8.97
C GLY A 206 6.65 2.31 8.58
N GLU A 207 7.37 1.46 9.29
CA GLU A 207 8.62 0.91 8.78
C GLU A 207 8.26 0.07 7.55
N VAL A 208 8.59 0.59 6.36
CA VAL A 208 8.44 -0.17 5.11
C VAL A 208 9.59 -1.16 5.07
N VAL A 209 9.34 -2.37 5.58
CA VAL A 209 10.23 -3.50 5.40
C VAL A 209 10.07 -3.97 3.96
N GLU A 210 11.05 -3.66 3.12
CA GLU A 210 11.13 -4.18 1.76
C GLU A 210 11.58 -5.65 1.85
N ILE A 211 10.62 -6.58 1.86
CA ILE A 211 10.95 -8.01 1.83
C ILE A 211 11.28 -8.37 0.39
N ARG A 212 12.57 -8.25 0.02
CA ARG A 212 13.09 -8.79 -1.23
C ARG A 212 13.22 -10.29 -1.09
N ALA A 213 12.23 -11.00 -1.63
CA ALA A 213 12.13 -12.45 -1.69
C ALA A 213 12.10 -13.15 -0.32
N VAL A 214 10.92 -13.61 0.09
CA VAL A 214 10.85 -14.70 1.07
C VAL A 214 11.32 -15.98 0.37
N SER A 215 12.63 -16.24 0.37
CA SER A 215 13.14 -17.57 0.02
C SER A 215 12.90 -18.49 1.22
N SER A 216 11.72 -19.10 1.28
CA SER A 216 11.40 -20.11 2.29
C SER A 216 12.00 -21.45 1.86
N THR A 217 13.27 -21.68 2.16
CA THR A 217 13.80 -23.05 2.12
C THR A 217 13.32 -23.76 3.38
N SER A 218 12.33 -24.65 3.26
CA SER A 218 11.89 -25.50 4.37
C SER A 218 12.64 -26.83 4.30
N VAL A 219 13.45 -27.14 5.31
CA VAL A 219 14.04 -28.47 5.48
C VAL A 219 13.19 -29.21 6.50
N MET A 220 12.56 -30.32 6.11
CA MET A 220 11.74 -31.15 7.00
C MET A 220 12.20 -32.60 6.96
N VAL A 221 12.38 -33.19 8.13
CA VAL A 221 12.64 -34.61 8.32
C VAL A 221 11.35 -35.25 8.80
N ASN A 222 10.81 -36.21 8.03
CA ASN A 222 9.57 -36.92 8.37
C ASN A 222 9.91 -38.33 8.89
N ALA A 223 9.39 -38.69 10.05
CA ALA A 223 9.31 -40.05 10.54
C ALA A 223 7.92 -40.60 10.20
N CYS A 224 7.87 -41.70 9.45
CA CYS A 224 6.63 -42.22 8.89
C CYS A 224 6.42 -43.68 9.26
N TYR A 225 5.16 -44.06 9.41
CA TYR A 225 4.72 -45.40 9.75
C TYR A 225 3.62 -45.85 8.79
N ASP A 226 3.85 -47.00 8.16
CA ASP A 226 2.84 -47.74 7.40
C ASP A 226 2.03 -48.59 8.38
N LEU A 227 0.74 -48.31 8.49
CA LEU A 227 -0.20 -49.13 9.24
C LEU A 227 -0.63 -50.26 8.30
N LEU A 228 -0.01 -51.44 8.46
CA LEU A 228 -0.37 -52.62 7.70
C LEU A 228 -1.81 -53.05 8.06
N SER A 229 -2.74 -52.86 7.13
CA SER A 229 -4.05 -53.51 7.17
C SER A 229 -3.98 -54.76 6.32
N GLU A 230 -3.89 -55.93 6.95
CA GLU A 230 -4.02 -57.22 6.26
C GLU A 230 -5.37 -57.26 5.53
N GLY A 231 -5.34 -57.38 4.19
CA GLY A 231 -6.53 -57.65 3.38
C GLY A 231 -7.23 -56.47 2.68
N LEU A 232 -6.71 -55.24 2.74
CA LEU A 232 -7.22 -54.13 1.91
C LEU A 232 -6.13 -53.63 0.94
N GLY A 233 -6.47 -53.40 -0.32
CA GLY A 233 -5.61 -52.77 -1.34
C GLY A 233 -5.30 -51.28 -1.08
N VAL A 234 -5.37 -50.84 0.18
CA VAL A 234 -5.14 -49.48 0.65
C VAL A 234 -4.34 -49.55 1.95
N VAL A 235 -3.19 -48.89 1.98
CA VAL A 235 -2.30 -48.85 3.15
C VAL A 235 -2.41 -47.48 3.82
N PRO A 236 -2.98 -47.37 5.04
CA PRO A 236 -2.93 -46.14 5.81
C PRO A 236 -1.51 -45.79 6.22
N TYR A 237 -1.16 -44.53 6.02
CA TYR A 237 0.17 -43.96 6.18
C TYR A 237 0.11 -42.73 7.08
N ALA A 238 0.97 -42.66 8.09
CA ALA A 238 1.07 -41.49 8.96
C ALA A 238 2.53 -41.04 9.09
N CYS A 239 2.77 -39.73 8.98
CA CYS A 239 4.08 -39.11 9.23
C CYS A 239 3.99 -37.99 10.25
N VAL A 240 5.05 -37.90 11.05
CA VAL A 240 5.37 -36.74 11.87
C VAL A 240 6.69 -36.16 11.39
N GLY A 241 6.65 -34.91 10.96
CA GLY A 241 7.78 -34.15 10.46
C GLY A 241 8.20 -33.04 11.40
N LEU A 242 9.50 -32.93 11.62
CA LEU A 242 10.13 -31.80 12.30
C LEU A 242 11.11 -31.13 11.34
N GLY A 243 11.13 -29.81 11.34
CA GLY A 243 11.92 -29.05 10.39
C GLY A 243 12.14 -27.61 10.82
N GLY A 244 12.79 -26.88 9.93
CA GLY A 244 12.98 -25.45 10.07
C GLY A 244 12.60 -24.73 8.79
N ASN A 245 11.90 -23.61 8.92
CA ASN A 245 11.80 -22.62 7.86
C ASN A 245 12.93 -21.62 8.07
N PHE A 246 13.86 -21.56 7.13
CA PHE A 246 14.90 -20.56 7.12
C PHE A 246 14.35 -19.31 6.46
N VAL A 247 14.09 -18.27 7.25
CA VAL A 247 13.71 -16.95 6.74
C VAL A 247 14.96 -16.07 6.81
N GLY A 248 15.54 -15.78 5.65
CA GLY A 248 16.61 -14.80 5.54
C GLY A 248 16.02 -13.39 5.45
N VAL A 249 16.44 -12.51 6.36
CA VAL A 249 16.23 -11.05 6.23
C VAL A 249 17.61 -10.44 6.01
N ASP A 250 17.69 -9.50 5.09
CA ASP A 250 18.91 -8.90 4.54
C ASP A 250 19.70 -8.12 5.61
N ASP A 251 20.45 -8.86 6.46
CA ASP A 251 21.61 -8.37 7.25
C ASP A 251 22.39 -9.55 7.89
N GLY A 252 22.64 -10.62 7.13
CA GLY A 252 23.44 -11.78 7.59
C GLY A 252 22.86 -12.60 8.76
N HIS A 253 21.68 -12.26 9.27
CA HIS A 253 21.02 -12.96 10.36
C HIS A 253 19.97 -13.94 9.83
N ILE A 254 20.35 -15.22 9.74
CA ILE A 254 19.41 -16.31 9.47
C ILE A 254 18.63 -16.58 10.76
N THR A 255 17.32 -16.33 10.76
CA THR A 255 16.46 -16.68 11.91
C THR A 255 15.77 -18.01 11.62
N PRO A 256 16.26 -19.15 12.15
CA PRO A 256 15.59 -20.43 11.97
C PRO A 256 14.29 -20.43 12.75
N LYS A 257 13.15 -20.61 12.07
CA LYS A 257 11.87 -20.88 12.74
C LYS A 257 11.59 -22.37 12.72
N LEU A 258 11.45 -22.96 13.89
CA LEU A 258 11.08 -24.37 14.03
C LEU A 258 9.69 -24.58 13.44
N ALA A 259 9.50 -25.66 12.69
CA ALA A 259 8.21 -26.01 12.14
C ALA A 259 7.96 -27.50 12.31
N TYR A 260 6.70 -27.86 12.52
CA TYR A 260 6.26 -29.25 12.59
C TYR A 260 5.19 -29.51 11.54
N ARG A 261 5.17 -30.73 11.01
CA ARG A 261 4.21 -31.19 10.02
C ARG A 261 3.64 -32.53 10.44
N LEU A 262 2.31 -32.67 10.47
CA LEU A 262 1.63 -33.93 10.64
C LEU A 262 1.00 -34.29 9.30
N LYS A 263 1.17 -35.50 8.81
CA LYS A 263 0.62 -35.95 7.52
C LYS A 263 -0.05 -37.30 7.73
N ALA A 264 -1.26 -37.44 7.23
CA ALA A 264 -2.02 -38.68 7.26
C ALA A 264 -2.57 -38.93 5.86
N GLU A 265 -2.19 -40.05 5.25
CA GLU A 265 -2.49 -40.39 3.86
C GLU A 265 -2.88 -41.86 3.72
N LEU A 266 -3.57 -42.18 2.64
CA LEU A 266 -3.89 -43.53 2.21
C LEU A 266 -3.09 -43.78 0.93
N SER A 267 -2.27 -44.81 0.93
CA SER A 267 -1.51 -45.28 -0.23
C SER A 267 -2.28 -46.36 -0.96
N TYR A 268 -2.51 -46.16 -2.25
CA TYR A 268 -3.16 -47.08 -3.17
C TYR A 268 -2.13 -47.57 -4.19
N GLN A 269 -1.83 -48.86 -4.19
CA GLN A 269 -0.95 -49.43 -5.22
C GLN A 269 -1.70 -49.57 -6.54
N LEU A 270 -1.30 -48.80 -7.55
CA LEU A 270 -1.84 -48.89 -8.91
C LEU A 270 -1.09 -49.97 -9.72
N SER A 271 0.22 -50.11 -9.48
CA SER A 271 1.09 -51.16 -10.02
C SER A 271 2.26 -51.42 -9.04
N PRO A 272 3.09 -52.46 -9.23
CA PRO A 272 4.24 -52.73 -8.36
C PRO A 272 5.26 -51.57 -8.23
N GLU A 273 5.21 -50.60 -9.13
CA GLU A 273 6.13 -49.46 -9.21
C GLU A 273 5.44 -48.11 -9.00
N ILE A 274 4.10 -48.07 -9.02
CA ILE A 274 3.31 -46.84 -8.98
C ILE A 274 2.30 -46.91 -7.83
N SER A 275 2.42 -45.96 -6.90
CA SER A 275 1.46 -45.77 -5.81
C SER A 275 0.83 -44.38 -5.90
N ALA A 276 -0.48 -44.31 -5.66
CA ALA A 276 -1.22 -43.07 -5.51
C ALA A 276 -1.47 -42.80 -4.02
N PHE A 277 -1.28 -41.56 -3.59
CA PHE A 277 -1.49 -41.16 -2.19
C PHE A 277 -2.62 -40.14 -2.10
N ALA A 278 -3.55 -40.35 -1.18
CA ALA A 278 -4.63 -39.40 -0.89
C ALA A 278 -4.65 -39.10 0.61
N GLY A 279 -4.54 -37.82 0.98
CA GLY A 279 -4.63 -37.44 2.38
C GLY A 279 -4.41 -35.97 2.65
N GLY A 280 -4.23 -35.67 3.93
CA GLY A 280 -4.10 -34.32 4.44
C GLY A 280 -2.80 -34.14 5.21
N PHE A 281 -2.34 -32.89 5.27
CA PHE A 281 -1.26 -32.52 6.18
C PHE A 281 -1.61 -31.25 6.94
N TYR A 282 -1.17 -31.22 8.18
CA TYR A 282 -1.16 -30.03 9.03
C TYR A 282 0.28 -29.55 9.15
N HIS A 283 0.54 -28.28 8.86
CA HIS A 283 1.87 -27.69 8.99
C HIS A 283 1.78 -26.45 9.88
N ARG A 284 2.66 -26.35 10.87
CA ARG A 284 2.71 -25.21 11.79
C ARG A 284 4.15 -24.81 12.07
N VAL A 285 4.40 -23.51 11.94
CA VAL A 285 5.66 -22.85 12.31
C VAL A 285 5.52 -22.33 13.75
N VAL A 286 6.51 -22.62 14.59
CA VAL A 286 6.58 -22.23 16.00
C VAL A 286 7.28 -20.87 16.10
N GLY A 287 6.61 -19.91 16.71
CA GLY A 287 7.13 -18.56 16.98
C GLY A 287 6.06 -17.72 17.68
N ASP A 288 6.47 -16.96 18.69
CA ASP A 288 5.59 -16.25 19.60
C ASP A 288 4.70 -15.23 18.87
N GLY A 289 3.40 -15.31 19.16
CA GLY A 289 2.50 -14.20 18.92
C GLY A 289 2.81 -13.10 19.91
N VAL A 290 3.43 -12.02 19.43
CA VAL A 290 3.51 -10.72 20.08
C VAL A 290 3.01 -9.68 19.09
#